data_AF-B9TCY8-F1
#
_entry.id   AF-B9TCY8-F1
#
_cell.length_a   1.000
_cell.length_b   1.000
_cell.length_c   1.000
_cell.angle_alpha   90.00
_cell.angle_beta   90.00
_cell.angle_gamma   90.00
#
_symmetry.space_group_name_H-M   'P 1'
#
loop_
_entity.id
_entity.type
_entity.pdbx_description
1 polymer ?
#
loop_
_entity_poly.entity_id
_entity_poly.type
_entity_poly.pdbx_seq_one_letter_code
_entity_poly.pdbx_strand_id
1 'polypeptide(L)'
;LSEGTEIREYIIGDSGFPLLPYLIVPYEGKELSEPKVEFNKRHSATQIVAQKALARLKEMWRIIQGVMWRPDKHRLPRIILVCCLLHNIIIDMEDEAQDDIPSSHEHDLDYQQQKCESVDIKGVCLRDKLSLYLSGRLPP
;
A
#
# COMPACT_ATOMS: atom_id res chain seq x y z
N LEU A 1 -23.63 26.11 7.90
CA LEU A 1 -23.05 24.75 8.05
C LEU A 1 -21.56 24.95 7.97
N SER A 2 -20.84 24.91 9.10
CA SER A 2 -19.38 25.08 9.08
C SER A 2 -18.79 23.98 8.21
N GLU A 3 -17.90 24.35 7.28
CA GLU A 3 -17.03 23.43 6.54
C GLU A 3 -16.15 22.67 7.55
N GLY A 4 -16.74 21.63 8.14
CA GLY A 4 -16.06 20.69 9.02
C GLY A 4 -15.07 19.88 8.21
N THR A 5 -13.89 19.68 8.78
CA THR A 5 -12.74 18.97 8.22
C THR A 5 -13.03 17.47 8.05
N GLU A 6 -13.96 17.12 7.16
CA GLU A 6 -14.28 15.71 6.89
C GLU A 6 -13.13 15.07 6.10
N ILE A 7 -12.36 14.21 6.77
CA ILE A 7 -11.41 13.32 6.12
C ILE A 7 -12.22 12.17 5.52
N ARG A 8 -12.31 12.13 4.18
CA ARG A 8 -12.96 11.04 3.44
C ARG A 8 -12.01 9.85 3.31
N GLU A 9 -12.57 8.70 2.96
CA GLU A 9 -11.80 7.50 2.62
C GLU A 9 -10.78 7.79 1.51
N TYR A 10 -9.59 7.21 1.63
CA TYR A 10 -8.50 7.39 0.69
C TYR A 10 -7.63 6.13 0.61
N ILE A 11 -6.90 6.02 -0.49
CA ILE A 11 -5.98 4.92 -0.77
C ILE A 11 -4.56 5.32 -0.35
N ILE A 12 -3.84 4.38 0.23
CA ILE A 12 -2.42 4.49 0.58
C ILE A 12 -1.59 4.00 -0.60
N GLY A 13 -0.86 4.91 -1.25
CA GLY A 13 0.11 4.61 -2.31
C GLY A 13 1.55 4.72 -1.81
N ASP A 14 2.46 3.99 -2.46
CA ASP A 14 3.90 4.21 -2.31
C ASP A 14 4.40 5.41 -3.14
N SER A 15 5.68 5.74 -3.04
CA SER A 15 6.30 6.87 -3.75
C SER A 15 6.40 6.68 -5.27
N GLY A 16 6.03 5.51 -5.80
CA GLY A 16 5.90 5.29 -7.23
C GLY A 16 4.58 5.81 -7.81
N PHE A 17 3.55 5.99 -6.97
CA PHE A 17 2.22 6.45 -7.40
C PHE A 17 2.12 7.99 -7.46
N PRO A 18 1.19 8.52 -8.28
CA PRO A 18 0.87 9.95 -8.25
C PRO A 18 0.19 10.34 -6.94
N LEU A 19 0.34 11.61 -6.56
CA LEU A 19 -0.42 12.20 -5.45
C LEU A 19 -1.76 12.74 -5.97
N LEU A 20 -2.86 12.11 -5.59
CA LEU A 20 -4.21 12.46 -6.05
C LEU A 20 -5.14 12.75 -4.85
N PRO A 21 -6.33 13.35 -5.07
CA PRO A 21 -7.29 13.65 -3.99
C PRO A 21 -7.83 12.43 -3.25
N TYR A 22 -7.58 11.22 -3.77
CA TYR A 22 -8.01 9.94 -3.22
C TYR A 22 -6.86 8.93 -3.08
N LEU A 23 -5.62 9.29 -3.46
CA LEU A 23 -4.43 8.44 -3.42
C LEU A 23 -3.29 9.24 -2.79
N ILE A 24 -2.99 8.92 -1.55
CA ILE A 24 -1.99 9.63 -0.75
C ILE A 24 -0.67 8.85 -0.78
N VAL A 25 0.43 9.57 -0.99
CA VAL A 25 1.79 9.03 -1.04
C VAL A 25 2.66 9.73 0.02
N PRO A 26 3.72 9.09 0.52
CA PRO A 26 4.56 9.68 1.56
C PRO A 26 5.19 11.00 1.11
N TYR A 27 5.59 11.83 2.07
CA TYR A 27 6.45 12.97 1.78
C TYR A 27 7.84 12.51 1.34
N GLU A 28 8.38 13.16 0.32
CA GLU A 28 9.75 12.97 -0.14
C GLU A 28 10.66 14.12 0.34
N GLY A 29 11.96 13.84 0.46
CA GLY A 29 12.98 14.82 0.86
C GLY A 29 13.77 14.41 2.11
N LYS A 30 14.91 15.05 2.32
CA LYS A 30 15.83 14.76 3.43
C LYS A 30 15.47 15.51 4.73
N GLU A 31 14.84 16.67 4.61
CA GLU A 31 14.51 17.54 5.73
C GLU A 31 12.99 17.72 5.82
N LEU A 32 12.35 16.80 6.53
CA LEU A 32 10.91 16.85 6.79
C LEU A 32 10.64 17.43 8.18
N SER A 33 9.61 18.26 8.29
CA SER A 33 9.13 18.72 9.60
C SER A 33 8.59 17.54 10.42
N GLU A 34 8.58 17.66 11.76
CA GLU A 34 8.12 16.59 12.64
C GLU A 34 6.73 16.01 12.27
N PRO A 35 5.70 16.81 11.93
CA PRO A 35 4.40 16.25 11.52
C PRO A 35 4.48 15.40 10.25
N LYS A 36 5.36 15.76 9.31
CA LYS A 36 5.57 15.01 8.06
C LYS A 36 6.33 13.71 8.30
N VAL A 37 7.30 13.73 9.22
CA VAL A 37 8.02 12.52 9.65
C VAL A 37 7.05 11.54 10.32
N GLU A 38 6.24 12.01 11.27
CA GLU A 38 5.25 11.17 11.95
C GLU A 38 4.17 10.66 10.98
N PHE A 39 3.73 11.48 10.03
CA PHE A 39 2.86 11.05 8.94
C PHE A 39 3.50 9.89 8.16
N ASN A 40 4.74 10.06 7.69
CA ASN A 40 5.44 9.03 6.92
C ASN A 40 5.61 7.74 7.71
N LYS A 41 5.91 7.83 9.01
CA LYS A 41 6.03 6.66 9.89
C LYS A 41 4.73 5.86 9.94
N ARG A 42 3.59 6.53 10.12
CA ARG A 42 2.26 5.87 10.11
C ARG A 42 1.90 5.34 8.73
N HIS A 43 2.16 6.11 7.68
CA HIS A 43 1.94 5.73 6.28
C HIS A 43 2.68 4.43 5.93
N SER A 44 3.96 4.34 6.29
CA SER A 44 4.77 3.13 6.11
C SER A 44 4.26 1.96 6.95
N ALA A 45 3.86 2.18 8.21
CA ALA A 45 3.27 1.13 9.04
C ALA A 45 1.99 0.55 8.41
N THR A 46 1.14 1.39 7.82
CA THR A 46 -0.05 0.94 7.08
C THR A 46 0.32 0.16 5.82
N GLN A 47 1.34 0.57 5.08
CA GLN A 47 1.81 -0.15 3.89
C GLN A 47 2.34 -1.55 4.21
N ILE A 48 3.00 -1.72 5.36
CA ILE A 48 3.53 -3.02 5.78
C ILE A 48 2.45 -4.09 5.82
N VAL A 49 1.21 -3.75 6.20
CA VAL A 49 0.09 -4.70 6.23
C VAL A 49 -0.18 -5.28 4.83
N ALA A 50 -0.30 -4.43 3.82
CA ALA A 50 -0.51 -4.85 2.44
C ALA A 50 0.70 -5.60 1.87
N GLN A 51 1.92 -5.16 2.20
CA GLN A 51 3.15 -5.83 1.77
C GLN A 51 3.28 -7.25 2.36
N LYS A 52 2.94 -7.44 3.64
CA LYS A 52 2.90 -8.76 4.29
C LYS A 52 1.88 -9.68 3.64
N ALA A 53 0.67 -9.18 3.37
CA ALA A 53 -0.37 -9.94 2.68
C ALA A 53 0.09 -10.38 1.28
N LEU A 54 0.69 -9.47 0.51
CA LEU A 54 1.24 -9.79 -0.81
C LEU A 54 2.38 -10.81 -0.75
N ALA A 55 3.27 -10.69 0.24
CA ALA A 55 4.37 -11.63 0.42
C ALA A 55 3.86 -13.05 0.72
N ARG A 56 2.91 -13.18 1.67
CA ARG A 56 2.25 -14.46 1.99
C ARG A 56 1.56 -15.07 0.77
N LEU A 57 0.86 -14.25 -0.01
CA LEU A 57 0.21 -14.70 -1.25
C LEU A 57 1.24 -15.22 -2.26
N LYS A 58 2.34 -14.49 -2.50
CA LYS A 58 3.40 -14.90 -3.44
C LYS A 58 4.02 -16.22 -3.03
N GLU A 59 4.31 -16.38 -1.75
CA GLU A 59 4.96 -17.57 -1.24
C GLU A 59 4.07 -18.81 -1.32
N MET A 60 2.82 -18.71 -0.89
CA MET A 60 1.85 -19.81 -0.96
C MET A 60 1.61 -20.22 -2.42
N TRP A 61 1.53 -19.24 -3.32
CA TRP A 61 1.21 -19.46 -4.73
C TRP A 61 2.41 -19.17 -5.61
N ARG A 62 3.30 -20.17 -5.77
CA ARG A 62 4.51 -20.10 -6.64
C ARG A 62 4.24 -19.63 -8.08
N ILE A 63 3.01 -19.77 -8.58
CA ILE A 63 2.58 -19.24 -9.89
C ILE A 63 2.66 -17.70 -9.96
N ILE A 64 2.54 -17.02 -8.82
CA ILE A 64 2.65 -15.56 -8.70
C ILE A 64 4.12 -15.12 -8.66
N GLN A 65 5.03 -15.96 -8.15
CA GLN A 65 6.48 -15.69 -8.13
C GLN A 65 7.16 -15.76 -9.51
N GLY A 66 6.41 -15.94 -10.60
CA GLY A 66 6.98 -15.95 -11.95
C GLY A 66 7.80 -17.20 -12.30
N VAL A 67 7.83 -18.20 -11.41
CA VAL A 67 8.58 -19.47 -11.61
C VAL A 67 7.89 -20.38 -12.65
N MET A 68 6.60 -20.18 -12.90
CA MET A 68 5.83 -20.96 -13.88
C MET A 68 5.55 -20.18 -15.17
N TRP A 69 5.55 -20.91 -16.28
CA TRP A 69 5.20 -20.50 -17.65
C TRP A 69 4.26 -19.30 -17.72
N ARG A 70 4.68 -18.22 -18.40
CA ARG A 70 3.89 -16.99 -18.58
C ARG A 70 2.58 -17.31 -19.30
N PRO A 71 1.43 -17.33 -18.61
CA PRO A 71 0.16 -17.38 -19.31
C PRO A 71 -0.03 -16.06 -20.06
N ASP A 72 -0.83 -16.10 -21.12
CA ASP A 72 -1.32 -14.90 -21.80
C ASP A 72 -1.61 -13.76 -20.80
N LYS A 73 -1.11 -12.55 -21.08
CA LYS A 73 -1.27 -11.35 -20.24
C LYS A 73 -2.72 -11.12 -19.82
N HIS A 74 -3.69 -11.55 -20.64
CA HIS A 74 -5.11 -11.44 -20.35
C HIS A 74 -5.63 -12.45 -19.32
N ARG A 75 -4.90 -13.54 -19.07
CA ARG A 75 -5.22 -14.56 -18.07
C ARG A 75 -4.63 -14.26 -16.70
N LEU A 76 -3.53 -13.49 -16.64
CA LEU A 76 -2.86 -13.13 -15.38
C LEU A 76 -3.82 -12.53 -14.33
N PRO A 77 -4.70 -11.55 -14.64
CA PRO A 77 -5.62 -11.01 -13.65
C PRO A 77 -6.58 -12.06 -13.08
N ARG A 78 -7.02 -13.03 -13.92
CA ARG A 78 -7.90 -14.12 -13.49
C ARG A 78 -7.18 -15.09 -12.57
N ILE A 79 -5.92 -15.43 -12.88
CA ILE A 79 -5.11 -16.31 -12.05
C ILE A 79 -4.86 -15.66 -10.68
N ILE A 80 -4.46 -14.38 -10.66
CA ILE A 80 -4.24 -13.62 -9.42
C ILE A 80 -5.52 -13.60 -8.58
N LEU A 81 -6.67 -13.30 -9.19
CA LEU A 81 -7.96 -13.31 -8.50
C LEU A 81 -8.28 -14.68 -7.88
N VAL A 82 -8.10 -15.77 -8.62
CA VAL A 82 -8.34 -17.12 -8.11
C VAL A 82 -7.40 -17.44 -6.94
N CYS A 83 -6.12 -17.09 -7.04
CA CYS A 83 -5.18 -17.26 -5.92
C CYS A 83 -5.62 -16.47 -4.69
N CYS A 84 -6.08 -15.23 -4.83
CA CYS A 84 -6.59 -14.44 -3.70
C CYS A 84 -7.85 -15.08 -3.08
N LEU A 85 -8.79 -15.55 -3.90
CA LEU A 85 -10.01 -16.21 -3.41
C LEU A 85 -9.68 -17.49 -2.64
N LEU A 86 -8.83 -18.35 -3.21
CA LEU A 86 -8.39 -19.58 -2.55
C LEU A 86 -7.60 -19.29 -1.28
N HIS A 87 -6.73 -18.27 -1.28
CA HIS A 87 -5.98 -17.85 -0.10
C HIS A 87 -6.91 -17.42 1.04
N ASN A 88 -7.94 -16.61 0.73
CA ASN A 88 -8.91 -16.17 1.73
C ASN A 88 -9.73 -17.35 2.27
N ILE A 89 -10.13 -18.30 1.42
CA ILE A 89 -10.80 -19.53 1.87
C ILE A 89 -9.92 -20.31 2.83
N ILE A 90 -8.62 -20.44 2.54
CA ILE A 90 -7.67 -21.13 3.44
C ILE A 90 -7.55 -20.38 4.77
N ILE A 91 -7.42 -19.05 4.76
CA ILE A 91 -7.41 -18.22 5.98
C ILE A 91 -8.69 -18.43 6.80
N ASP A 92 -9.86 -18.44 6.16
CA ASP A 92 -11.15 -18.63 6.83
C ASP A 92 -11.31 -20.06 7.39
N MET A 93 -10.61 -21.04 6.81
CA MET A 93 -10.66 -22.45 7.22
C MET A 93 -9.61 -22.81 8.29
N GLU A 94 -8.49 -22.09 8.36
CA GLU A 94 -7.39 -22.31 9.31
C GLU A 94 -7.39 -21.20 10.39
N ASP A 95 -7.92 -21.51 11.58
CA ASP A 95 -8.00 -20.62 12.75
C ASP A 95 -6.62 -20.45 13.43
N GLU A 96 -5.66 -19.82 12.73
CA GLU A 96 -4.23 -19.61 13.12
C GLU A 96 -3.27 -20.74 12.67
N ALA A 97 -2.43 -20.50 11.65
CA ALA A 97 -1.04 -21.03 11.59
C ALA A 97 -0.31 -20.68 10.28
N GLN A 98 0.08 -19.41 10.05
CA GLN A 98 1.27 -19.09 9.21
C GLN A 98 1.97 -17.84 9.76
N ASP A 99 2.46 -17.91 11.00
CA ASP A 99 3.09 -16.77 11.67
C ASP A 99 4.60 -16.63 11.41
N ASP A 100 5.25 -17.65 10.84
CA ASP A 100 6.71 -17.67 10.73
C ASP A 100 7.21 -17.97 9.31
N ILE A 101 6.76 -17.22 8.30
CA ILE A 101 7.54 -17.15 7.06
C ILE A 101 8.33 -15.84 7.05
N PRO A 102 9.68 -15.90 6.96
CA PRO A 102 10.48 -14.79 6.50
C PRO A 102 10.00 -14.28 5.13
N SER A 103 9.22 -13.20 5.11
CA SER A 103 8.85 -12.54 3.87
C SER A 103 10.08 -11.84 3.29
N SER A 104 10.62 -12.32 2.17
CA SER A 104 11.48 -11.47 1.36
C SER A 104 10.61 -10.35 0.79
N HIS A 105 10.85 -9.13 1.25
CA HIS A 105 10.23 -7.91 0.70
C HIS A 105 10.80 -7.55 -0.68
N GLU A 106 11.66 -8.40 -1.25
CA GLU A 106 12.31 -8.16 -2.51
C GLU A 106 11.32 -8.40 -3.65
N HIS A 107 11.13 -7.37 -4.45
CA HIS A 107 10.61 -7.54 -5.79
C HIS A 107 11.59 -8.39 -6.61
N ASP A 108 11.12 -8.99 -7.70
CA ASP A 108 11.99 -9.68 -8.66
C ASP A 108 13.21 -8.79 -8.96
N LEU A 109 14.41 -9.36 -8.97
CA LEU A 109 15.67 -8.59 -9.09
C LEU A 109 15.71 -7.67 -10.32
N ASP A 110 14.94 -8.00 -11.36
CA ASP A 110 14.84 -7.24 -12.60
C ASP A 110 13.71 -6.18 -12.60
N TYR A 111 12.90 -6.10 -11.54
CA TYR A 111 11.80 -5.15 -11.44
C TYR A 111 12.31 -3.75 -11.04
N GLN A 112 12.17 -2.81 -11.96
CA GLN A 112 12.41 -1.40 -11.69
C GLN A 112 11.08 -0.69 -11.42
N GLN A 113 10.91 -0.18 -10.20
CA GLN A 113 9.73 0.61 -9.85
C GLN A 113 9.71 1.89 -10.68
N GLN A 114 8.63 2.07 -11.44
CA GLN A 114 8.37 3.33 -12.13
C GLN A 114 7.86 4.36 -11.13
N LYS A 115 8.34 5.60 -11.25
CA LYS A 115 7.86 6.73 -10.45
C LYS A 115 6.99 7.65 -11.28
N CYS A 116 5.80 7.95 -10.78
CA CYS A 116 4.93 8.97 -11.35
C CYS A 116 5.11 10.29 -10.60
N GLU A 117 5.53 11.35 -11.30
CA GLU A 117 5.73 12.69 -10.70
C GLU A 117 4.45 13.54 -10.69
N SER A 118 3.29 12.96 -11.06
CA SER A 118 2.03 13.72 -11.09
C SER A 118 1.55 14.04 -9.68
N VAL A 119 1.34 15.33 -9.42
CA VAL A 119 0.91 15.85 -8.12
C VAL A 119 -0.31 16.75 -8.29
N ASP A 120 -1.40 16.39 -7.64
CA ASP A 120 -2.62 17.19 -7.55
C ASP A 120 -2.62 18.05 -6.27
N ILE A 121 -2.93 19.34 -6.42
CA ILE A 121 -2.97 20.32 -5.32
C ILE A 121 -3.98 19.91 -4.22
N LYS A 122 -5.12 19.34 -4.59
CA LYS A 122 -6.10 18.83 -3.62
C LYS A 122 -5.56 17.61 -2.87
N GLY A 123 -4.78 16.76 -3.53
CA GLY A 123 -4.05 15.66 -2.90
C GLY A 123 -3.02 16.15 -1.89
N VAL A 124 -2.25 17.20 -2.24
CA VAL A 124 -1.33 17.88 -1.31
C VAL A 124 -2.08 18.42 -0.10
N CYS A 125 -3.18 19.14 -0.31
CA CYS A 125 -3.99 19.71 0.76
C CYS A 125 -4.54 18.63 1.71
N LEU A 126 -5.03 17.51 1.15
CA LEU A 126 -5.51 16.38 1.94
C LEU A 126 -4.37 15.76 2.77
N ARG A 127 -3.20 15.51 2.16
CA ARG A 127 -2.04 14.95 2.85
C ARG A 127 -1.56 15.86 4.00
N ASP A 128 -1.49 17.16 3.77
CA ASP A 128 -1.06 18.12 4.79
C ASP A 128 -2.06 18.20 5.95
N LYS A 129 -3.36 18.15 5.66
CA LYS A 129 -4.41 18.03 6.69
C LYS A 129 -4.27 16.74 7.49
N LEU A 130 -4.06 15.61 6.82
CA LEU A 130 -3.82 14.31 7.48
C LEU A 130 -2.59 14.35 8.38
N SER A 131 -1.49 14.94 7.92
CA SER A 131 -0.25 15.08 8.70
C SER A 131 -0.48 15.89 9.99
N LEU A 132 -1.22 16.98 9.91
CA LEU A 132 -1.55 17.79 11.08
C LEU A 132 -2.56 17.09 12.01
N TYR A 133 -3.57 16.41 11.46
CA TYR A 133 -4.55 15.64 12.23
C TYR A 133 -3.88 14.51 13.01
N LEU A 134 -3.04 13.71 12.35
CA LEU A 134 -2.34 12.58 12.97
C LEU A 134 -1.33 13.02 14.03
N SER A 135 -0.77 14.22 13.90
CA SER A 135 0.11 14.81 14.93
C SER A 135 -0.63 15.45 16.11
N GLY A 136 -1.98 15.37 16.16
CA GLY A 136 -2.80 15.94 17.23
C GLY A 136 -2.89 17.47 17.18
N ARG A 137 -2.51 18.09 16.07
CA ARG A 137 -2.50 19.56 15.89
C ARG A 137 -3.80 20.10 15.26
N LEU A 138 -4.72 19.23 14.90
CA LEU A 138 -6.07 19.56 14.42
C LEU A 138 -7.10 18.87 15.32
N PRO A 139 -8.16 19.56 15.79
CA PRO A 139 -9.23 18.94 16.54
C PRO A 139 -10.00 17.92 15.66
N PRO A 140 -10.59 16.87 16.27
CA PRO A 140 -11.39 15.88 15.56
C PRO A 140 -12.65 16.46 14.91
#